data_AF-A0A9W9A7A7-F1
#
_entry.id   AF-A0A9W9A7A7-F1
#
_cell.length_a   1.000
_cell.length_b   1.000
_cell.length_c   1.000
_cell.angle_alpha   90.00
_cell.angle_beta   90.00
_cell.angle_gamma   90.00
#
_symmetry.space_group_name_H-M   'P 1'
#
loop_
_entity.id
_entity.type
_entity.pdbx_description
1 polymer ?
#
loop_
_entity_poly.entity_id
_entity_poly.type
_entity_poly.pdbx_seq_one_letter_code
_entity_poly.pdbx_strand_id
1 'polypeptide(L)'
;WKKLWEARPVQGRFAIANQIPPSLKPTARLKDTPRELFGHLMQCRTGHAYIGEYYSQFVPNENVNCPCGEELQTREHILRACPRYEDHRQILQKASEDICLKDILGTSEGIEALTEFLDESGAF
;
A
#
# COMPACT_ATOMS: atom_id res chain seq x y z
N TRP A 1 13.85 -5.42 -23.35
CA TRP A 1 12.69 -5.60 -22.45
C TRP A 1 12.64 -4.53 -21.35
N LYS A 2 13.70 -4.28 -20.54
CA LYS A 2 13.72 -3.18 -19.53
C LYS A 2 13.41 -1.79 -20.13
N LYS A 3 14.08 -1.42 -21.23
CA LYS A 3 13.79 -0.17 -21.97
C LYS A 3 12.32 -0.05 -22.42
N LEU A 4 11.69 -1.17 -22.82
CA LEU A 4 10.28 -1.20 -23.19
C LEU A 4 9.37 -1.03 -21.96
N TRP A 5 9.80 -1.56 -20.81
CA TRP A 5 9.10 -1.38 -19.54
C TRP A 5 9.18 0.06 -19.04
N GLU A 6 10.35 0.71 -19.16
CA GLU A 6 10.56 2.11 -18.75
C GLU A 6 9.78 3.09 -19.65
N ALA A 7 9.68 2.80 -20.95
CA ALA A 7 8.98 3.65 -21.90
C ALA A 7 7.44 3.52 -21.87
N ARG A 8 6.88 2.57 -21.10
CA ARG A 8 5.45 2.32 -21.10
C ARG A 8 4.71 3.37 -20.26
N PRO A 9 3.50 3.80 -20.65
CA PRO A 9 2.65 4.58 -19.78
C PRO A 9 2.24 3.72 -18.57
N VAL A 10 2.54 4.20 -17.37
CA VAL A 10 2.10 3.54 -16.14
C VAL A 10 0.71 4.10 -15.77
N GLN A 11 -0.30 3.23 -15.71
CA GLN A 11 -1.70 3.61 -15.50
C GLN A 11 -2.37 2.73 -14.44
N GLY A 12 -3.52 3.19 -13.93
CA GLY A 12 -4.33 2.47 -12.95
C GLY A 12 -3.86 2.60 -11.50
N ARG A 13 -4.59 1.97 -10.58
CA ARG A 13 -4.38 2.07 -9.12
C ARG A 13 -3.00 1.62 -8.64
N PHE A 14 -2.38 0.68 -9.36
CA PHE A 14 -1.02 0.18 -9.10
C PHE A 14 0.09 1.12 -9.61
N ALA A 15 -0.24 2.13 -10.42
CA ALA A 15 0.77 2.94 -11.10
C ALA A 15 1.75 3.61 -10.15
N ILE A 16 1.25 4.14 -9.04
CA ILE A 16 2.07 4.83 -8.04
C ILE A 16 3.08 3.89 -7.37
N ALA A 17 2.75 2.60 -7.24
CA ALA A 17 3.61 1.57 -6.65
C ALA A 17 4.61 0.96 -7.67
N ASN A 18 4.39 1.15 -8.97
CA ASN A 18 5.18 0.55 -10.04
C ASN A 18 6.45 1.36 -10.37
N GLN A 19 7.27 1.67 -9.37
CA GLN A 19 8.52 2.42 -9.54
C GLN A 19 9.75 1.50 -9.63
N ILE A 20 9.66 0.26 -9.13
CA ILE A 20 10.78 -0.69 -9.12
C ILE A 20 10.82 -1.46 -10.44
N PRO A 21 11.95 -1.45 -11.17
CA PRO A 21 12.07 -2.22 -12.40
C PRO A 21 11.89 -3.73 -12.15
N PRO A 22 11.23 -4.43 -13.08
CA PRO A 22 11.06 -5.88 -13.00
C PRO A 22 12.40 -6.61 -12.93
N SER A 23 12.37 -7.74 -12.23
CA SER A 23 13.51 -8.66 -12.08
C SER A 23 13.08 -10.07 -12.43
N LEU A 24 14.02 -10.87 -12.94
CA LEU A 24 13.84 -12.31 -13.16
C LEU A 24 14.03 -13.11 -11.86
N LYS A 25 14.58 -12.49 -10.83
CA LYS A 25 14.73 -13.10 -9.50
C LYS A 25 13.53 -12.71 -8.63
N PRO A 26 13.04 -13.62 -7.79
CA PRO A 26 12.09 -13.27 -6.74
C PRO A 26 12.67 -12.14 -5.88
N THR A 27 11.83 -11.18 -5.51
CA THR A 27 12.21 -10.10 -4.59
C THR A 27 12.55 -10.69 -3.22
N ALA A 28 13.49 -10.07 -2.50
CA ALA A 28 13.81 -10.46 -1.12
C ALA A 28 12.54 -10.51 -0.24
N ARG A 29 11.70 -9.48 -0.35
CA ARG A 29 10.39 -9.40 0.32
C ARG A 29 9.46 -10.60 0.08
N LEU A 30 9.47 -11.23 -1.10
CA LEU A 30 8.66 -12.43 -1.32
C LEU A 30 9.19 -13.63 -0.51
N LYS A 31 10.49 -13.66 -0.23
CA LYS A 31 11.16 -14.75 0.49
C LYS A 31 11.17 -14.54 1.99
N ASP A 32 11.37 -13.29 2.42
CA ASP A 32 11.75 -12.96 3.79
C ASP A 32 10.57 -12.43 4.62
N THR A 33 9.48 -11.97 3.98
CA THR A 33 8.29 -11.47 4.67
C THR A 33 7.30 -12.62 4.95
N PRO A 34 6.71 -12.70 6.16
CA PRO A 34 5.65 -13.65 6.48
C PRO A 34 4.51 -13.60 5.45
N ARG A 35 3.90 -14.75 5.15
CA ARG A 35 2.92 -14.88 4.05
C ARG A 35 1.74 -13.92 4.18
N GLU A 36 1.18 -13.77 5.38
CA GLU A 36 0.03 -12.90 5.62
C GLU A 36 0.41 -11.43 5.42
N LEU A 37 1.52 -11.00 6.01
CA LEU A 37 2.05 -9.65 5.87
C LEU A 37 2.40 -9.31 4.42
N PHE A 38 2.97 -10.25 3.68
CA PHE A 38 3.21 -10.10 2.24
C PHE A 38 1.89 -9.95 1.45
N GLY A 39 0.84 -10.66 1.87
CA GLY A 39 -0.52 -10.52 1.34
C GLY A 39 -1.06 -9.10 1.49
N HIS A 40 -1.05 -8.56 2.72
CA HIS A 40 -1.50 -7.19 3.00
C HIS A 40 -0.66 -6.14 2.27
N LEU A 41 0.66 -6.33 2.22
CA LEU A 41 1.56 -5.46 1.46
C LEU A 41 1.17 -5.41 -0.03
N MET A 42 0.92 -6.56 -0.64
CA MET A 42 0.55 -6.64 -2.05
C MET A 42 -0.84 -6.06 -2.32
N GLN A 43 -1.81 -6.36 -1.45
CA GLN A 43 -3.15 -5.79 -1.51
C GLN A 43 -3.11 -4.26 -1.42
N CYS A 44 -2.38 -3.71 -0.45
CA CYS A 44 -2.20 -2.28 -0.29
C CYS A 44 -1.51 -1.68 -1.52
N ARG A 45 -0.39 -2.21 -1.99
CA ARG A 45 0.34 -1.67 -3.16
C ARG A 45 -0.45 -1.73 -4.47
N THR A 46 -1.26 -2.76 -4.66
CA THR A 46 -2.07 -2.94 -5.88
C THR A 46 -3.43 -2.24 -5.82
N GLY A 47 -3.84 -1.71 -4.67
CA GLY A 47 -5.17 -1.13 -4.48
C GLY A 47 -6.30 -2.16 -4.49
N HIS A 48 -6.00 -3.38 -4.03
CA HIS A 48 -6.92 -4.52 -3.92
C HIS A 48 -7.05 -5.03 -2.47
N ALA A 49 -6.80 -4.17 -1.49
CA ALA A 49 -7.12 -4.48 -0.11
C ALA A 49 -8.63 -4.46 0.10
N TYR A 50 -9.11 -5.29 1.04
CA TYR A 50 -10.53 -5.45 1.37
C TYR A 50 -11.06 -4.28 2.21
N ILE A 51 -10.99 -3.08 1.63
CA ILE A 51 -11.37 -1.79 2.22
C ILE A 51 -12.47 -1.12 1.39
N GLY A 52 -13.01 -0.01 1.89
CA GLY A 52 -14.06 0.76 1.21
C GLY A 52 -13.79 1.10 -0.27
N GLU A 53 -12.56 1.47 -0.63
CA GLU A 53 -12.18 1.69 -2.04
C GLU A 53 -12.32 0.47 -2.95
N TYR A 54 -12.18 -0.74 -2.40
CA TYR A 54 -12.39 -1.99 -3.11
C TYR A 54 -13.88 -2.35 -3.13
N TYR A 55 -14.55 -2.29 -1.99
CA TYR A 55 -15.97 -2.61 -1.89
C TYR A 55 -16.85 -1.73 -2.77
N SER A 56 -16.59 -0.42 -2.82
CA SER A 56 -17.32 0.51 -3.70
C SER A 56 -17.26 0.14 -5.18
N GLN A 57 -16.27 -0.64 -5.62
CA GLN A 57 -16.12 -1.05 -7.01
C GLN A 57 -16.54 -2.50 -7.27
N PHE A 58 -16.21 -3.41 -6.36
CA PHE A 58 -16.32 -4.85 -6.60
C PHE A 58 -17.41 -5.53 -5.78
N VAL A 59 -17.85 -4.91 -4.68
CA VAL A 59 -18.87 -5.48 -3.77
C VAL A 59 -19.85 -4.38 -3.32
N PRO A 60 -20.75 -3.89 -4.20
CA PRO A 60 -21.54 -2.67 -3.95
C PRO A 60 -22.47 -2.68 -2.73
N ASN A 61 -22.73 -3.86 -2.15
CA ASN A 61 -23.58 -4.01 -0.97
C ASN A 61 -22.81 -3.96 0.36
N GLU A 62 -21.48 -3.94 0.31
CA GLU A 62 -20.64 -3.85 1.51
C GLU A 62 -20.49 -2.41 2.00
N ASN A 63 -20.29 -2.27 3.31
CA ASN A 63 -20.06 -0.95 3.90
C ASN A 63 -18.68 -0.41 3.47
N VAL A 64 -18.67 0.82 2.94
CA VAL A 64 -17.45 1.48 2.46
C VAL A 64 -16.83 2.42 3.48
N ASN A 65 -17.54 2.71 4.57
CA ASN A 65 -17.10 3.65 5.59
C ASN A 65 -15.93 3.07 6.38
N CYS A 66 -15.00 3.93 6.78
CA CYS A 66 -13.95 3.52 7.71
C CYS A 66 -14.55 3.37 9.12
N PRO A 67 -14.13 2.38 9.92
CA PRO A 67 -14.54 2.26 11.31
C PRO A 67 -14.20 3.47 12.20
N CYS A 68 -13.31 4.36 11.75
CA CYS A 68 -13.05 5.63 12.46
C CYS A 68 -14.10 6.73 12.20
N GLY A 69 -15.08 6.49 11.33
CA GLY A 69 -16.14 7.43 10.97
C GLY A 69 -15.97 8.15 9.63
N GLU A 70 -14.86 7.94 8.91
CA GLU A 70 -14.69 8.48 7.54
C GLU A 70 -15.68 7.82 6.58
N GLU A 71 -16.30 8.61 5.70
CA GLU A 71 -17.33 8.12 4.77
C GLU A 71 -16.79 7.11 3.75
N LEU A 72 -15.51 7.22 3.37
CA LEU A 72 -14.87 6.27 2.46
C LEU A 72 -13.51 5.86 2.98
N GLN A 73 -13.36 4.56 3.27
CA GLN A 73 -12.07 4.00 3.65
C GLN A 73 -11.18 3.82 2.42
N THR A 74 -10.27 4.79 2.21
CA THR A 74 -9.25 4.73 1.17
C THR A 74 -7.91 4.27 1.73
N ARG A 75 -7.03 3.73 0.87
CA ARG A 75 -5.63 3.45 1.23
C ARG A 75 -4.92 4.72 1.69
N GLU A 76 -5.19 5.85 1.03
CA GLU A 76 -4.62 7.14 1.42
C GLU A 76 -5.04 7.54 2.83
N HIS A 77 -6.33 7.43 3.15
CA HIS A 77 -6.85 7.71 4.47
C HIS A 77 -6.17 6.83 5.53
N ILE A 78 -6.10 5.50 5.31
CA ILE A 78 -5.45 4.57 6.24
C ILE A 78 -4.00 5.00 6.54
N LEU A 79 -3.22 5.28 5.50
CA LEU A 79 -1.79 5.60 5.62
C LEU A 79 -1.53 7.02 6.14
N ARG A 80 -2.37 8.01 5.82
CA ARG A 80 -2.10 9.45 6.10
C ARG A 80 -2.92 10.08 7.22
N ALA A 81 -4.17 9.64 7.43
CA ALA A 81 -5.12 10.38 8.26
C ALA A 81 -5.87 9.54 9.31
N CYS A 82 -6.02 8.22 9.13
CA CYS A 82 -6.88 7.41 9.97
C CYS A 82 -6.40 7.40 11.43
N PRO A 83 -7.20 7.89 12.40
CA PRO A 83 -6.77 8.01 13.79
C PRO A 83 -6.51 6.65 14.45
N ARG A 84 -7.12 5.57 13.93
CA ARG A 84 -6.88 4.19 14.39
C ARG A 84 -5.42 3.75 14.29
N TYR A 85 -4.64 4.39 13.42
CA TYR A 85 -3.25 4.03 13.14
C TYR A 85 -2.28 5.19 13.42
N GLU A 86 -2.73 6.20 14.19
CA GLU A 86 -1.91 7.38 14.52
C GLU A 86 -0.62 7.00 15.23
N ASP A 87 -0.69 6.11 16.22
CA ASP A 87 0.48 5.68 17.02
C ASP A 87 1.58 5.02 16.18
N HIS A 88 1.21 4.37 15.06
CA HIS A 88 2.13 3.68 14.17
C HIS A 88 2.58 4.55 12.99
N ARG A 89 1.96 5.74 12.78
CA ARG A 89 2.19 6.57 11.59
C ARG A 89 3.63 7.08 11.51
N GLN A 90 4.31 7.22 12.65
CA GLN A 90 5.72 7.63 12.70
C GLN A 90 6.65 6.67 11.92
N ILE A 91 6.28 5.39 11.79
CA ILE A 91 7.03 4.42 10.98
C ILE A 91 7.09 4.88 9.52
N LEU A 92 5.94 5.30 8.98
CA LEU A 92 5.85 5.80 7.60
C LEU A 92 6.55 7.16 7.44
N GLN A 93 6.43 8.05 8.43
CA GLN A 93 7.04 9.38 8.40
C GLN A 93 8.57 9.34 8.34
N LYS A 94 9.21 8.31 8.94
CA LYS A 94 10.65 8.10 8.82
C LYS A 94 11.10 7.86 7.37
N ALA A 95 10.26 7.24 6.55
CA ALA A 95 10.56 6.98 5.14
C ALA A 95 10.11 8.12 4.21
N SER A 96 9.03 8.82 4.56
CA SER A 96 8.52 9.98 3.83
C SER A 96 7.76 10.89 4.80
N GLU A 97 8.32 12.07 5.10
CA GLU A 97 7.79 13.00 6.12
C GLU A 97 6.30 13.34 5.90
N ASP A 98 5.91 13.62 4.66
CA ASP A 98 4.53 13.92 4.27
C ASP A 98 3.68 12.67 3.93
N ILE A 99 4.27 11.47 4.06
CA ILE A 99 3.69 10.18 3.69
C ILE A 99 3.21 10.20 2.24
N CYS A 100 4.12 10.58 1.34
CA CYS A 100 3.88 10.55 -0.09
C CYS A 100 3.63 9.11 -0.53
N LEU A 101 2.42 8.80 -1.00
CA LEU A 101 2.04 7.45 -1.43
C LEU A 101 2.97 6.86 -2.50
N LYS A 102 3.51 7.70 -3.38
CA LYS A 102 4.45 7.26 -4.41
C LYS A 102 5.75 6.75 -3.76
N ASP A 103 6.20 7.39 -2.70
CA ASP A 103 7.43 7.02 -2.00
C ASP A 103 7.16 5.77 -1.16
N ILE A 104 6.13 5.80 -0.30
CA ILE A 104 5.74 4.67 0.56
C ILE A 104 5.48 3.38 -0.24
N LEU A 105 4.80 3.47 -1.39
CA LEU A 105 4.43 2.28 -2.16
C LEU A 105 5.45 1.90 -3.24
N GLY A 106 6.34 2.82 -3.59
CA GLY A 106 7.18 2.74 -4.79
C GLY A 106 8.68 2.55 -4.51
N THR A 107 9.22 3.04 -3.39
CA THR A 107 10.65 2.91 -3.08
C THR A 107 10.93 1.70 -2.20
N SER A 108 12.19 1.26 -2.13
CA SER A 108 12.55 0.14 -1.27
C SER A 108 12.37 0.51 0.20
N GLU A 109 12.82 1.70 0.58
CA GLU A 109 12.73 2.27 1.92
C GLU A 109 11.27 2.45 2.34
N GLY A 110 10.43 2.98 1.44
CA GLY A 110 9.00 3.13 1.69
C GLY A 110 8.28 1.80 1.88
N ILE A 111 8.64 0.78 1.08
CA ILE A 111 8.04 -0.56 1.19
C ILE A 111 8.48 -1.24 2.48
N GLU A 112 9.72 -1.07 2.92
CA GLU A 112 10.20 -1.57 4.21
C GLU A 112 9.41 -0.93 5.36
N ALA A 113 9.29 0.40 5.38
CA ALA A 113 8.48 1.11 6.36
C ALA A 113 7.00 0.71 6.32
N LEU A 114 6.44 0.49 5.12
CA LEU A 114 5.06 -0.02 4.98
C LEU A 114 4.93 -1.42 5.56
N THR A 115 5.93 -2.28 5.36
CA THR A 115 5.91 -3.65 5.91
C THR A 115 5.92 -3.62 7.43
N GLU A 116 6.78 -2.81 8.04
CA GLU A 116 6.83 -2.59 9.49
C GLU A 116 5.51 -1.99 10.02
N PHE A 117 4.97 -0.98 9.33
CA PHE A 117 3.68 -0.38 9.69
C PHE A 117 2.54 -1.42 9.68
N LEU A 118 2.47 -2.28 8.66
CA LEU A 118 1.43 -3.31 8.55
C LEU A 118 1.55 -4.37 9.65
N ASP A 119 2.78 -4.72 10.03
CA ASP A 119 3.06 -5.71 11.09
C ASP A 119 2.62 -5.18 12.46
N GLU A 120 3.01 -3.95 12.78
CA GLU A 120 2.71 -3.33 14.08
C GLU A 120 1.24 -2.89 14.22
N SER A 121 0.66 -2.34 13.15
CA SER A 121 -0.70 -1.76 13.22
C SER A 121 -1.83 -2.75 12.95
N GLY A 122 -1.54 -3.88 12.30
CA GLY A 122 -2.57 -4.79 11.79
C GLY A 122 -3.53 -4.14 10.79
N ALA A 123 -3.10 -3.06 10.13
CA ALA A 123 -3.92 -2.37 9.13
C ALA A 123 -4.13 -3.24 7.88
N PHE A 124 -5.31 -3.04 7.28
CA PHE A 124 -5.88 -3.76 6.12
C PHE A 124 -6.40 -5.16 6.44
#